data_AF-A0A7S0PHE7-F1
#
_entry.id   AF-A0A7S0PHE7-F1
#
_cell.length_a   1.000
_cell.length_b   1.000
_cell.length_c   1.000
_cell.angle_alpha   90.00
_cell.angle_beta   90.00
_cell.angle_gamma   90.00
#
_symmetry.space_group_name_H-M   'P 1'
#
loop_
_entity.id
_entity.type
_entity.pdbx_description
1 polymer ?
#
loop_
_entity_poly.entity_id
_entity_poly.type
_entity_poly.pdbx_seq_one_letter_code
_entity_poly.pdbx_strand_id
1 'polypeptide(L)'
;MRRLSDDPRPGPTPRASGGILGACSMAAASVTPAVLEEKLSLTPAHMRIVGKKASVAEALAATVEGTDALTAGVPPEVGVLLFTLASKLPASRADFLPVLGSRVVKGAINSPAKLTAALTYLGTTEGSADAADMAALEEASGVGVEVGADEIASSVGAIVDENAEMLVAERYLFNAASLLGPVRERFPRMAFADGKAVKQELDGRVLALLGPRTEADDEAVKEAKRAKKSAGKKARKADPAPAPAAAAAASSAAAGADGGADGAAGAGTGESAAAITAAFAARDLASARNSDELLAAHAKVTGGVLRTRFPPEPNGFLHIGHAKSMNLNFKLAFALAGCDKAGDTLFRYDDTNPEAESQEYIDSQADNVHWMGWRPCATTYSSDYFDELFALAVRLVKEGKAYVCHQTAEEMAACRDLRKAGKEGYESPWRNRPVAESLREFARMRAGEYAEGTAVLRLKMDWSSPNPNLWDIIAYRIKFHPHPRTGDAWCIYPSYDFTHCIVDSLEHIDLSLCTLEFEPRRDSYYWLLEALGMWRPRVWEFSRLNIACNVLSKRKILKLVMGGTLRGWDDPRLLTING
;
A
#
# COMPACT_ATOMS: atom_id res chain seq x y z
N MET A 1 -24.25 72.71 45.58
CA MET A 1 -24.59 72.49 44.16
C MET A 1 -24.30 73.79 43.41
N ARG A 2 -23.14 73.87 42.73
CA ARG A 2 -22.57 75.13 42.23
C ARG A 2 -22.78 75.25 40.71
N ARG A 3 -23.46 76.34 40.32
CA ARG A 3 -23.17 77.38 39.28
C ARG A 3 -22.10 77.03 38.23
N LEU A 4 -22.09 77.55 37.00
CA LEU A 4 -22.91 78.39 36.11
C LEU A 4 -22.16 78.35 34.74
N SER A 5 -22.84 78.82 33.69
CA SER A 5 -22.37 79.22 32.34
C SER A 5 -20.87 79.37 32.04
N ASP A 6 -20.46 79.01 30.82
CA ASP A 6 -19.90 79.95 29.81
C ASP A 6 -19.48 79.21 28.51
N ASP A 7 -19.72 79.85 27.36
CA ASP A 7 -19.18 79.57 26.01
C ASP A 7 -18.04 80.59 25.77
N PRO A 8 -16.89 80.32 25.08
CA PRO A 8 -16.84 80.53 23.61
C PRO A 8 -15.67 79.88 22.77
N ARG A 9 -15.90 79.84 21.44
CA ARG A 9 -14.97 80.09 20.27
C ARG A 9 -14.03 78.99 19.67
N PRO A 10 -13.93 78.93 18.31
CA PRO A 10 -12.94 78.12 17.57
C PRO A 10 -11.84 78.92 16.83
N GLY A 11 -10.70 78.24 16.54
CA GLY A 11 -9.65 78.58 15.55
C GLY A 11 -8.21 78.59 16.11
N PRO A 12 -7.12 78.55 15.31
CA PRO A 12 -6.89 77.96 13.97
C PRO A 12 -5.63 77.02 13.92
N THR A 13 -5.47 76.21 12.87
CA THR A 13 -4.25 75.42 12.55
C THR A 13 -3.05 76.32 12.21
N PRO A 14 -1.78 75.88 12.44
CA PRO A 14 -0.94 75.56 11.27
C PRO A 14 0.19 74.51 11.47
N ARG A 15 0.59 73.93 10.32
CA ARG A 15 1.93 73.50 9.88
C ARG A 15 2.64 72.30 10.54
N ALA A 16 2.84 71.30 9.68
CA ALA A 16 3.84 70.25 9.76
C ALA A 16 5.27 70.82 9.77
N SER A 17 6.07 70.33 10.71
CA SER A 17 7.54 70.32 10.63
C SER A 17 8.10 69.24 11.55
N GLY A 18 8.78 68.26 10.94
CA GLY A 18 10.06 67.75 11.40
C GLY A 18 10.11 66.87 12.65
N GLY A 19 10.43 65.59 12.43
CA GLY A 19 11.35 64.85 13.30
C GLY A 19 10.81 63.53 13.85
N ILE A 20 10.91 62.46 13.06
CA ILE A 20 11.18 61.13 13.63
C ILE A 20 12.38 60.54 12.89
N LEU A 21 13.50 60.58 13.59
CA LEU A 21 14.72 59.82 13.32
C LEU A 21 14.44 58.33 13.48
N GLY A 22 14.92 57.55 12.50
CA GLY A 22 15.71 56.34 12.78
C GLY A 22 14.97 55.01 12.95
N ALA A 23 15.52 54.00 12.25
CA ALA A 23 15.25 52.56 12.27
C ALA A 23 13.96 52.12 11.52
N CYS A 24 14.01 51.28 10.49
CA CYS A 24 14.84 50.09 10.29
C CYS A 24 15.35 49.99 8.84
N SER A 25 16.63 50.29 8.64
CA SER A 25 17.44 49.58 7.66
C SER A 25 17.63 48.17 8.23
N MET A 26 16.87 47.18 7.76
CA MET A 26 17.30 45.79 7.93
C MET A 26 18.58 45.65 7.12
N ALA A 27 19.70 45.59 7.83
CA ALA A 27 20.99 45.28 7.29
C ALA A 27 20.88 44.04 6.40
N ALA A 28 21.50 44.07 5.23
CA ALA A 28 21.88 42.88 4.51
C ALA A 28 22.67 42.00 5.48
N ALA A 29 21.98 41.06 6.14
CA ALA A 29 22.64 40.01 6.88
C ALA A 29 23.53 39.32 5.85
N SER A 30 24.84 39.41 6.02
CA SER A 30 25.79 38.70 5.17
C SER A 30 25.36 37.24 5.15
N VAL A 31 24.82 36.77 4.02
CA VAL A 31 24.37 35.40 3.84
C VAL A 31 25.61 34.52 3.97
N THR A 32 25.86 33.99 5.17
CA THR A 32 27.02 33.15 5.42
C THR A 32 26.70 31.71 5.02
N PRO A 33 27.71 30.91 4.63
CA PRO A 33 27.51 29.49 4.32
C PRO A 33 26.82 28.71 5.45
N ALA A 34 27.06 29.09 6.71
CA ALA A 34 26.41 28.48 7.87
C ALA A 34 24.90 28.78 7.93
N VAL A 35 24.49 30.02 7.62
CA VAL A 35 23.07 30.40 7.55
C VAL A 35 22.37 29.70 6.40
N LEU A 36 23.04 29.54 5.25
CA LEU A 36 22.49 28.78 4.12
C LEU A 36 22.31 27.29 4.45
N GLU A 37 23.27 26.68 5.14
CA GLU A 37 23.19 25.28 5.55
C GLU A 37 22.02 25.04 6.52
N GLU A 38 21.91 25.86 7.57
CA GLU A 38 20.89 25.72 8.59
C GLU A 38 19.48 26.05 8.07
N LYS A 39 19.32 27.18 7.35
CA LYS A 39 17.99 27.69 6.97
C LYS A 39 17.43 27.05 5.70
N LEU A 40 18.29 26.62 4.78
CA LEU A 40 17.85 25.93 3.57
C LEU A 40 17.88 24.41 3.71
N SER A 41 18.18 23.87 4.89
CA SER A 41 18.16 22.42 5.15
C SER A 41 18.99 21.61 4.14
N LEU A 42 20.14 22.14 3.72
CA LEU A 42 20.98 21.55 2.68
C LEU A 42 21.91 20.47 3.23
N THR A 43 22.06 19.36 2.49
CA THR A 43 22.98 18.28 2.88
C THR A 43 24.46 18.70 2.81
N PRO A 44 25.37 18.02 3.53
CA PRO A 44 26.81 18.24 3.43
C PRO A 44 27.39 18.08 2.02
N ALA A 45 26.71 17.33 1.14
CA ALA A 45 27.10 17.18 -0.26
C ALA A 45 26.81 18.46 -1.07
N HIS A 46 25.66 19.10 -0.85
CA HIS A 46 25.33 20.39 -1.46
C HIS A 46 26.28 21.47 -0.97
N MET A 47 26.54 21.53 0.34
CA MET A 47 27.45 22.53 0.93
C MET A 47 28.90 22.39 0.44
N ARG A 48 29.35 21.17 0.12
CA ARG A 48 30.65 20.96 -0.56
C ARG A 48 30.71 21.60 -1.96
N ILE A 49 29.60 21.67 -2.68
CA ILE A 49 29.54 22.31 -4.00
C ILE A 49 29.50 23.83 -3.85
N VAL A 50 28.68 24.33 -2.90
CA VAL A 50 28.59 25.76 -2.56
C VAL A 50 29.96 26.31 -2.14
N GLY A 51 30.67 25.60 -1.26
CA GLY A 51 32.01 26.00 -0.80
C GLY A 51 33.11 25.93 -1.88
N LYS A 52 32.91 25.17 -2.96
CA LYS A 52 33.86 25.08 -4.08
C LYS A 52 33.61 26.11 -5.18
N LYS A 53 32.38 26.62 -5.31
CA LYS A 53 31.98 27.53 -6.40
C LYS A 53 31.30 28.77 -5.82
N ALA A 54 32.06 29.86 -5.68
CA ALA A 54 31.55 31.14 -5.18
C ALA A 54 30.31 31.63 -5.96
N SER A 55 30.28 31.43 -7.27
CA SER A 55 29.14 31.80 -8.13
C SER A 55 27.83 31.07 -7.76
N VAL A 56 27.90 29.85 -7.23
CA VAL A 56 26.71 29.10 -6.79
C VAL A 56 26.22 29.61 -5.44
N ALA A 57 27.14 30.04 -4.56
CA ALA A 57 26.77 30.66 -3.29
C ALA A 57 26.06 32.01 -3.49
N GLU A 58 26.57 32.84 -4.40
CA GLU A 58 25.95 34.12 -4.78
C GLU A 58 24.59 33.91 -5.44
N ALA A 59 24.49 32.99 -6.40
CA ALA A 59 23.21 32.66 -7.03
C ALA A 59 22.20 32.12 -6.01
N LEU A 60 22.63 31.30 -5.05
CA LEU A 60 21.76 30.76 -4.00
C LEU A 60 21.25 31.87 -3.07
N ALA A 61 22.09 32.83 -2.70
CA ALA A 61 21.67 34.01 -1.95
C ALA A 61 20.63 34.84 -2.73
N ALA A 62 20.82 35.01 -4.04
CA ALA A 62 19.88 35.72 -4.91
C ALA A 62 18.53 34.99 -5.05
N THR A 63 18.48 33.65 -5.00
CA THR A 63 17.20 32.91 -5.06
C THR A 63 16.29 33.15 -3.86
N VAL A 64 16.84 33.55 -2.72
CA VAL A 64 16.07 33.76 -1.48
C VAL A 64 15.88 35.23 -1.14
N GLU A 65 16.39 36.13 -1.98
CA GLU A 65 16.22 37.56 -1.85
C GLU A 65 14.74 37.96 -1.90
N GLY A 66 14.29 38.78 -0.95
CA GLY A 66 12.89 39.20 -0.86
C GLY A 66 11.93 38.11 -0.36
N THR A 67 12.44 36.95 0.08
CA THR A 67 11.66 35.89 0.73
C THR A 67 11.99 35.81 2.22
N ASP A 68 11.11 35.17 2.99
CA ASP A 68 11.32 34.86 4.40
C ASP A 68 12.10 33.55 4.62
N ALA A 69 12.62 32.91 3.57
CA ALA A 69 13.29 31.61 3.64
C ALA A 69 14.48 31.59 4.62
N LEU A 70 15.24 32.70 4.70
CA LEU A 70 16.38 32.82 5.62
C LEU A 70 15.98 33.17 7.06
N THR A 71 14.75 33.65 7.28
CA THR A 71 14.23 33.97 8.62
C THR A 71 13.38 32.85 9.21
N ALA A 72 12.50 32.25 8.40
CA ALA A 72 11.59 31.18 8.81
C ALA A 72 12.23 29.79 8.69
N GLY A 73 13.23 29.63 7.81
CA GLY A 73 13.73 28.33 7.38
C GLY A 73 12.79 27.66 6.38
N VAL A 74 13.32 26.75 5.57
CA VAL A 74 12.54 25.98 4.58
C VAL A 74 12.75 24.47 4.74
N PRO A 75 11.76 23.65 4.36
CA PRO A 75 11.91 22.19 4.33
C PRO A 75 13.07 21.75 3.41
N PRO A 76 13.66 20.57 3.66
CA PRO A 76 14.76 20.03 2.84
C PRO A 76 14.45 20.00 1.33
N GLU A 77 13.22 19.66 0.95
CA GLU A 77 12.83 19.54 -0.46
C GLU A 77 12.83 20.90 -1.18
N VAL A 78 12.32 21.94 -0.51
CA VAL A 78 12.36 23.33 -1.00
C VAL A 78 13.81 23.81 -1.10
N GLY A 79 14.64 23.48 -0.11
CA GLY A 79 16.08 23.76 -0.13
C GLY A 79 16.80 23.15 -1.34
N VAL A 80 16.52 21.88 -1.64
CA VAL A 80 17.09 21.18 -2.81
C VAL A 80 16.67 21.83 -4.13
N LEU A 81 15.41 22.28 -4.24
CA LEU A 81 14.92 23.00 -5.41
C LEU A 81 15.61 24.35 -5.59
N LEU A 82 15.77 25.13 -4.52
CA LEU A 82 16.50 26.40 -4.52
C LEU A 82 17.98 26.20 -4.92
N PHE A 83 18.64 25.19 -4.36
CA PHE A 83 20.00 24.82 -4.74
C PHE A 83 20.11 24.42 -6.22
N THR A 84 19.14 23.65 -6.72
CA THR A 84 19.10 23.21 -8.12
C THR A 84 18.90 24.41 -9.06
N LEU A 85 18.00 25.33 -8.71
CA LEU A 85 17.77 26.57 -9.45
C LEU A 85 19.06 27.40 -9.53
N ALA A 86 19.71 27.66 -8.40
CA ALA A 86 20.96 28.41 -8.33
C ALA A 86 22.12 27.74 -9.11
N SER A 87 22.12 26.41 -9.20
CA SER A 87 23.18 25.65 -9.86
C SER A 87 22.98 25.49 -11.37
N LYS A 88 21.73 25.50 -11.85
CA LYS A 88 21.39 25.17 -13.25
C LYS A 88 20.97 26.37 -14.09
N LEU A 89 20.53 27.47 -13.48
CA LEU A 89 20.14 28.65 -14.24
C LEU A 89 21.39 29.31 -14.85
N PRO A 90 21.42 29.58 -16.17
CA PRO A 90 22.53 30.28 -16.80
C PRO A 90 22.73 31.68 -16.21
N ALA A 91 23.98 32.12 -16.09
CA ALA A 91 24.31 33.46 -15.57
C ALA A 91 23.66 34.60 -16.38
N SER A 92 23.38 34.38 -17.67
CA SER A 92 22.66 35.31 -18.55
C SER A 92 21.19 35.52 -18.16
N ARG A 93 20.64 34.70 -17.26
CA ARG A 93 19.26 34.73 -16.78
C ARG A 93 19.17 34.89 -15.25
N ALA A 94 20.24 35.39 -14.62
CA ALA A 94 20.32 35.52 -13.16
C ALA A 94 19.24 36.42 -12.56
N ASP A 95 18.67 37.33 -13.35
CA ASP A 95 17.54 38.19 -13.01
C ASP A 95 16.24 37.40 -12.69
N PHE A 96 16.11 36.16 -13.15
CA PHE A 96 14.99 35.28 -12.80
C PHE A 96 15.17 34.55 -11.46
N LEU A 97 16.34 34.62 -10.81
CA LEU A 97 16.60 33.92 -9.54
C LEU A 97 15.63 34.33 -8.42
N PRO A 98 15.38 35.63 -8.14
CA PRO A 98 14.45 36.03 -7.08
C PRO A 98 13.00 35.65 -7.42
N VAL A 99 12.63 35.75 -8.71
CA VAL A 99 11.28 35.46 -9.20
C VAL A 99 10.95 33.97 -9.04
N LEU A 100 11.80 33.09 -9.58
CA LEU A 100 11.62 31.65 -9.47
C LEU A 100 11.81 31.15 -8.04
N GLY A 101 12.75 31.74 -7.30
CA GLY A 101 12.97 31.44 -5.90
C GLY A 101 11.74 31.73 -5.03
N SER A 102 11.08 32.87 -5.23
CA SER A 102 9.80 33.18 -4.57
C SER A 102 8.71 32.14 -4.89
N ARG A 103 8.66 31.62 -6.12
CA ARG A 103 7.70 30.58 -6.52
C ARG A 103 8.01 29.21 -5.93
N VAL A 104 9.28 28.89 -5.73
CA VAL A 104 9.70 27.67 -5.03
C VAL A 104 9.35 27.77 -3.54
N VAL A 105 9.65 28.89 -2.88
CA VAL A 105 9.33 29.11 -1.45
C VAL A 105 7.81 29.10 -1.20
N LYS A 106 7.02 29.71 -2.09
CA LYS A 106 5.54 29.71 -2.01
C LYS A 106 4.89 28.39 -2.43
N GLY A 107 5.66 27.38 -2.84
CA GLY A 107 5.14 26.06 -3.25
C GLY A 107 4.51 26.00 -4.63
N ALA A 108 4.60 27.06 -5.45
CA ALA A 108 4.10 27.05 -6.83
C ALA A 108 4.96 26.15 -7.75
N ILE A 109 6.28 26.17 -7.56
CA ILE A 109 7.22 25.22 -8.17
C ILE A 109 7.70 24.27 -7.07
N ASN A 110 6.97 23.17 -6.92
CA ASN A 110 7.14 22.22 -5.82
C ASN A 110 7.78 20.88 -6.24
N SER A 111 8.19 20.71 -7.50
CA SER A 111 8.82 19.47 -7.96
C SER A 111 10.01 19.72 -8.88
N PRO A 112 10.99 18.79 -8.94
CA PRO A 112 12.11 18.88 -9.87
C PRO A 112 11.68 18.93 -11.34
N ALA A 113 10.54 18.31 -11.67
CA ALA A 113 9.96 18.30 -13.00
C ALA A 113 9.49 19.70 -13.42
N LYS A 114 8.72 20.38 -12.55
CA LYS A 114 8.27 21.76 -12.77
C LYS A 114 9.44 22.74 -12.87
N LEU A 115 10.45 22.59 -12.01
CA LEU A 115 11.67 23.40 -12.08
C LEU A 115 12.43 23.18 -13.40
N THR A 116 12.54 21.93 -13.85
CA THR A 116 13.19 21.61 -15.14
C THR A 116 12.42 22.19 -16.32
N ALA A 117 11.08 22.16 -16.28
CA ALA A 117 10.23 22.77 -17.29
C ALA A 117 10.40 24.29 -17.34
N ALA A 118 10.43 24.95 -16.17
CA ALA A 118 10.72 26.39 -16.06
C ALA A 118 12.08 26.75 -16.69
N LEU A 119 13.14 26.01 -16.35
CA LEU A 119 14.47 26.21 -16.91
C LEU A 119 14.52 25.98 -18.42
N THR A 120 13.76 25.00 -18.92
CA THR A 120 13.68 24.69 -20.36
C THR A 120 13.00 25.84 -21.11
N TYR A 121 11.89 26.36 -20.59
CA TYR A 121 11.17 27.51 -21.17
C TYR A 121 12.03 28.78 -21.21
N LEU A 122 12.79 29.05 -20.12
CA LEU A 122 13.73 30.17 -20.10
C LEU A 122 14.89 29.99 -21.09
N GLY A 123 15.26 28.74 -21.42
CA GLY A 123 16.24 28.44 -22.46
C GLY A 123 15.75 28.72 -23.88
N THR A 124 14.44 28.77 -24.10
CA THR A 124 13.81 29.01 -25.42
C THR A 124 13.30 30.43 -25.63
N THR A 125 13.33 31.26 -24.60
CA THR A 125 12.85 32.65 -24.63
C THR A 125 13.99 33.63 -24.48
N GLU A 126 13.82 34.87 -24.94
CA GLU A 126 14.76 35.98 -24.73
C GLU A 126 14.06 37.13 -24.00
N GLY A 127 14.80 37.89 -23.18
CA GLY A 127 14.25 39.00 -22.41
C GLY A 127 14.56 38.92 -20.90
N SER A 128 14.37 40.04 -20.20
CA SER A 128 14.57 40.14 -18.76
C SER A 128 13.33 39.70 -17.97
N ALA A 129 13.50 39.41 -16.69
CA ALA A 129 12.42 39.04 -15.77
C ALA A 129 11.29 40.08 -15.72
N ASP A 130 11.61 41.37 -15.82
CA ASP A 130 10.62 42.46 -15.78
C ASP A 130 9.75 42.55 -17.04
N ALA A 131 10.26 42.07 -18.18
CA ALA A 131 9.55 42.07 -19.46
C ALA A 131 8.98 40.69 -19.82
N ALA A 132 9.19 39.68 -18.96
CA ALA A 132 8.77 38.32 -19.20
C ALA A 132 7.25 38.17 -19.04
N ASP A 133 6.64 37.42 -19.95
CA ASP A 133 5.28 36.94 -19.76
C ASP A 133 5.26 35.88 -18.65
N MET A 134 4.93 36.35 -17.45
CA MET A 134 4.87 35.50 -16.25
C MET A 134 3.76 34.45 -16.34
N ALA A 135 2.66 34.74 -17.04
CA ALA A 135 1.59 33.77 -17.21
C ALA A 135 2.06 32.60 -18.10
N ALA A 136 2.75 32.93 -19.20
CA ALA A 136 3.32 31.91 -20.10
C ALA A 136 4.43 31.09 -19.41
N LEU A 137 5.25 31.71 -18.55
CA LEU A 137 6.25 30.99 -17.76
C LEU A 137 5.59 30.02 -16.76
N GLU A 138 4.54 30.46 -16.07
CA GLU A 138 3.81 29.63 -15.11
C GLU A 138 3.11 28.44 -15.78
N GLU A 139 2.48 28.67 -16.93
CA GLU A 139 1.87 27.63 -17.75
C GLU A 139 2.91 26.61 -18.23
N ALA A 140 4.03 27.07 -18.79
CA ALA A 140 5.10 26.20 -19.27
C ALA A 140 5.78 25.41 -18.14
N SER A 141 5.80 25.97 -16.93
CA SER A 141 6.40 25.32 -15.74
C SER A 141 5.43 24.36 -15.04
N GLY A 142 4.18 24.29 -15.46
CA GLY A 142 3.15 23.47 -14.81
C GLY A 142 2.77 23.99 -13.42
N VAL A 143 2.86 25.30 -13.18
CA VAL A 143 2.37 25.92 -11.94
C VAL A 143 0.86 25.70 -11.85
N GLY A 144 0.38 25.21 -10.70
CA GLY A 144 -1.03 24.82 -10.52
C GLY A 144 -1.42 23.47 -11.15
N VAL A 145 -0.51 22.81 -11.88
CA VAL A 145 -0.75 21.44 -12.37
C VAL A 145 -0.34 20.46 -11.28
N GLU A 146 -1.32 19.69 -10.79
CA GLU A 146 -1.08 18.54 -9.93
C GLU A 146 -1.49 17.27 -10.66
N VAL A 147 -0.65 16.25 -10.58
CA VAL A 147 -0.88 14.94 -11.17
C VAL A 147 -1.06 13.97 -10.02
N GLY A 148 -2.29 13.54 -9.79
CA GLY A 148 -2.63 12.60 -8.73
C GLY A 148 -2.25 11.15 -9.08
N ALA A 149 -2.20 10.29 -8.07
CA ALA A 149 -1.91 8.86 -8.24
C ALA A 149 -2.86 8.16 -9.22
N ASP A 150 -4.15 8.53 -9.24
CA ASP A 150 -5.13 7.98 -10.19
C ASP A 150 -4.86 8.36 -11.65
N GLU A 151 -4.39 9.59 -11.89
CA GLU A 151 -4.02 10.05 -13.22
C GLU A 151 -2.75 9.32 -13.69
N ILE A 152 -1.79 9.09 -12.78
CA ILE A 152 -0.61 8.26 -13.07
C ILE A 152 -1.01 6.83 -13.39
N ALA A 153 -1.86 6.21 -12.56
CA ALA A 153 -2.31 4.84 -12.73
C ALA A 153 -3.06 4.63 -14.05
N SER A 154 -4.01 5.51 -14.37
CA SER A 154 -4.76 5.44 -15.64
C SER A 154 -3.87 5.70 -16.86
N SER A 155 -2.97 6.69 -16.80
CA SER A 155 -2.08 7.04 -17.91
C SER A 155 -1.05 5.96 -18.19
N VAL A 156 -0.41 5.43 -17.15
CA VAL A 156 0.54 4.31 -17.27
C VAL A 156 -0.20 3.05 -17.68
N GLY A 157 -1.38 2.79 -17.12
CA GLY A 157 -2.25 1.67 -17.45
C GLY A 157 -2.58 1.61 -18.94
N ALA A 158 -3.05 2.71 -19.52
CA ALA A 158 -3.38 2.78 -20.93
C ALA A 158 -2.18 2.41 -21.85
N ILE A 159 -0.97 2.83 -21.48
CA ILE A 159 0.24 2.48 -22.24
C ILE A 159 0.63 1.02 -22.03
N VAL A 160 0.50 0.48 -20.81
CA VAL A 160 0.78 -0.94 -20.55
C VAL A 160 -0.21 -1.84 -21.28
N ASP A 161 -1.50 -1.52 -21.25
CA ASP A 161 -2.56 -2.31 -21.88
C ASP A 161 -2.40 -2.37 -23.40
N GLU A 162 -2.02 -1.24 -24.03
CA GLU A 162 -1.73 -1.20 -25.48
C GLU A 162 -0.48 -2.00 -25.87
N ASN A 163 0.46 -2.17 -24.93
CA ASN A 163 1.67 -2.94 -25.14
C ASN A 163 1.58 -4.34 -24.52
N ALA A 164 0.41 -4.76 -24.02
CA ALA A 164 0.26 -5.98 -23.24
C ALA A 164 0.64 -7.23 -24.03
N GLU A 165 0.23 -7.34 -25.29
CA GLU A 165 0.59 -8.48 -26.15
C GLU A 165 2.11 -8.60 -26.32
N MET A 166 2.78 -7.46 -26.54
CA MET A 166 4.24 -7.41 -26.71
C MET A 166 4.97 -7.71 -25.40
N LEU A 167 4.48 -7.14 -24.28
CA LEU A 167 5.01 -7.39 -22.95
C LEU A 167 4.89 -8.87 -22.58
N VAL A 168 3.76 -9.51 -22.84
CA VAL A 168 3.55 -10.95 -22.58
C VAL A 168 4.44 -11.81 -23.48
N ALA A 169 4.58 -11.45 -24.77
CA ALA A 169 5.39 -12.20 -25.72
C ALA A 169 6.90 -12.12 -25.43
N GLU A 170 7.41 -10.94 -25.06
CA GLU A 170 8.84 -10.72 -24.80
C GLU A 170 9.22 -10.81 -23.31
N ARG A 171 8.23 -10.82 -22.41
CA ARG A 171 8.43 -10.78 -20.95
C ARG A 171 9.48 -9.75 -20.53
N TYR A 172 10.51 -10.17 -19.79
CA TYR A 172 11.60 -9.32 -19.32
C TYR A 172 12.71 -9.07 -20.36
N LEU A 173 12.57 -9.55 -21.60
CA LEU A 173 13.41 -9.11 -22.72
C LEU A 173 13.03 -7.72 -23.19
N PHE A 174 11.75 -7.35 -23.06
CA PHE A 174 11.25 -6.04 -23.41
C PHE A 174 11.76 -4.99 -22.42
N ASN A 175 12.24 -3.86 -22.93
CA ASN A 175 12.68 -2.75 -22.09
C ASN A 175 11.48 -1.92 -21.62
N ALA A 176 10.83 -2.35 -20.55
CA ALA A 176 9.66 -1.66 -19.99
C ALA A 176 9.90 -0.16 -19.73
N ALA A 177 11.10 0.25 -19.32
CA ALA A 177 11.44 1.66 -19.10
C ALA A 177 11.34 2.54 -20.36
N SER A 178 11.36 1.94 -21.55
CA SER A 178 11.12 2.66 -22.81
C SER A 178 9.69 3.19 -22.94
N LEU A 179 8.73 2.63 -22.19
CA LEU A 179 7.32 3.06 -22.17
C LEU A 179 7.11 4.38 -21.41
N LEU A 180 8.09 4.83 -20.61
CA LEU A 180 8.01 6.14 -19.93
C LEU A 180 7.98 7.32 -20.91
N GLY A 181 8.59 7.17 -22.09
CA GLY A 181 8.53 8.16 -23.17
C GLY A 181 7.10 8.30 -23.71
N PRO A 182 6.51 7.21 -24.24
CA PRO A 182 5.12 7.17 -24.68
C PRO A 182 4.10 7.68 -23.64
N VAL A 183 4.29 7.37 -22.35
CA VAL A 183 3.43 7.93 -21.28
C VAL A 183 3.47 9.46 -21.28
N ARG A 184 4.64 10.08 -21.41
CA ARG A 184 4.79 11.54 -21.42
C ARG A 184 4.33 12.18 -22.73
N GLU A 185 4.53 11.50 -23.85
CA GLU A 185 4.10 11.99 -25.17
C GLU A 185 2.58 12.00 -25.30
N ARG A 186 1.92 10.92 -24.83
CA ARG A 186 0.46 10.80 -24.89
C ARG A 186 -0.25 11.64 -23.84
N PHE A 187 0.33 11.75 -22.66
CA PHE A 187 -0.25 12.49 -21.53
C PHE A 187 0.69 13.64 -21.13
N PRO A 188 0.62 14.82 -21.79
CA PRO A 188 1.55 15.93 -21.55
C PRO A 188 1.65 16.38 -20.10
N ARG A 189 0.58 16.23 -19.30
CA ARG A 189 0.58 16.53 -17.87
C ARG A 189 1.53 15.64 -17.07
N MET A 190 1.82 14.42 -17.56
CA MET A 190 2.82 13.51 -16.97
C MET A 190 4.25 14.07 -17.01
N ALA A 191 4.51 15.10 -17.81
CA ALA A 191 5.78 15.82 -17.77
C ALA A 191 6.03 16.48 -16.39
N PHE A 192 4.97 16.79 -15.64
CA PHE A 192 5.02 17.44 -14.32
C PHE A 192 4.78 16.49 -13.14
N ALA A 193 4.48 15.21 -13.42
CA ALA A 193 4.26 14.19 -12.41
C ALA A 193 5.55 13.83 -11.66
N ASP A 194 5.42 13.22 -10.48
CA ASP A 194 6.57 12.60 -9.83
C ASP A 194 7.08 11.43 -10.67
N GLY A 195 8.27 11.60 -11.26
CA GLY A 195 8.90 10.58 -12.10
C GLY A 195 9.18 9.28 -11.36
N LYS A 196 9.32 9.30 -10.04
CA LYS A 196 9.46 8.09 -9.22
C LYS A 196 8.13 7.35 -9.14
N ALA A 197 7.03 8.04 -8.80
CA ALA A 197 5.69 7.47 -8.79
C ALA A 197 5.29 6.87 -10.16
N VAL A 198 5.51 7.60 -11.26
CA VAL A 198 5.23 7.10 -12.63
C VAL A 198 6.01 5.82 -12.93
N LYS A 199 7.28 5.77 -12.53
CA LYS A 199 8.11 4.58 -12.71
C LYS A 199 7.64 3.41 -11.85
N GLN A 200 7.29 3.66 -10.60
CA GLN A 200 6.80 2.62 -9.68
C GLN A 200 5.49 2.00 -10.17
N GLU A 201 4.56 2.83 -10.65
CA GLU A 201 3.32 2.35 -11.26
C GLU A 201 3.59 1.48 -12.50
N LEU A 202 4.51 1.91 -13.37
CA LEU A 202 4.88 1.15 -14.56
C LEU A 202 5.51 -0.20 -14.20
N ASP A 203 6.49 -0.19 -13.30
CA ASP A 203 7.17 -1.41 -12.83
C ASP A 203 6.16 -2.36 -12.15
N GLY A 204 5.22 -1.82 -11.37
CA GLY A 204 4.15 -2.56 -10.70
C GLY A 204 3.18 -3.22 -11.67
N ARG A 205 2.70 -2.51 -12.69
CA ARG A 205 1.81 -3.06 -13.71
C ARG A 205 2.49 -4.11 -14.58
N VAL A 206 3.73 -3.87 -14.97
CA VAL A 206 4.52 -4.85 -15.73
C VAL A 206 4.74 -6.11 -14.89
N LEU A 207 5.03 -5.97 -13.60
CA LEU A 207 5.15 -7.12 -12.69
C LEU A 207 3.82 -7.87 -12.55
N ALA A 208 2.69 -7.16 -12.40
CA ALA A 208 1.37 -7.77 -12.32
C ALA A 208 1.00 -8.53 -13.61
N LEU A 209 1.37 -7.98 -14.78
CA LEU A 209 1.10 -8.60 -16.08
C LEU A 209 2.00 -9.82 -16.35
N LEU A 210 3.28 -9.75 -16.00
CA LEU A 210 4.27 -10.79 -16.35
C LEU A 210 4.47 -11.85 -15.26
N GLY A 211 4.07 -11.57 -14.01
CA GLY A 211 4.42 -12.35 -12.85
C GLY A 211 5.90 -12.21 -12.46
N PRO A 212 6.37 -12.93 -11.43
CA PRO A 212 7.75 -12.83 -10.97
C PRO A 212 8.76 -13.24 -12.03
N ARG A 213 9.92 -12.58 -12.02
CA ARG A 213 11.05 -12.90 -12.89
C ARG A 213 11.64 -14.27 -12.56
N THR A 214 11.76 -15.12 -13.58
CA THR A 214 12.23 -16.51 -13.46
C THR A 214 13.68 -16.69 -13.94
N GLU A 215 14.28 -17.84 -13.62
CA GLU A 215 15.61 -18.19 -14.14
C GLU A 215 15.63 -18.30 -15.69
N ALA A 216 14.50 -18.72 -16.29
CA ALA A 216 14.36 -18.78 -17.73
C ALA A 216 14.40 -17.37 -18.37
N ASP A 217 13.80 -16.37 -17.73
CA ASP A 217 13.87 -14.98 -18.16
C ASP A 217 15.32 -14.45 -18.11
N ASP A 218 16.08 -14.82 -17.08
CA ASP A 218 17.49 -14.44 -16.95
C ASP A 218 18.39 -15.05 -18.02
N GLU A 219 18.19 -16.33 -18.34
CA GLU A 219 18.92 -16.98 -19.43
C GLU A 219 18.55 -16.40 -20.79
N ALA A 220 17.27 -16.11 -21.05
CA ALA A 220 16.84 -15.44 -22.27
C ALA A 220 17.47 -14.05 -22.42
N VAL A 221 17.51 -13.24 -21.36
CA VAL A 221 18.16 -11.90 -21.37
C VAL A 221 19.66 -12.03 -21.60
N LYS A 222 20.33 -13.03 -21.00
CA LYS A 222 21.76 -13.29 -21.22
C LYS A 222 22.02 -13.72 -22.67
N GLU A 223 21.19 -14.59 -23.23
CA GLU A 223 21.28 -15.06 -24.61
C GLU A 223 21.07 -13.90 -25.60
N ALA A 224 20.05 -13.07 -25.40
CA ALA A 224 19.81 -11.86 -26.20
C ALA A 224 20.98 -10.86 -26.14
N LYS A 225 21.60 -10.69 -24.96
CA LYS A 225 22.82 -9.87 -24.79
C LYS A 225 24.04 -10.47 -25.50
N ARG A 226 24.21 -11.80 -25.48
CA ARG A 226 25.26 -12.52 -26.22
C ARG A 226 25.05 -12.41 -27.73
N ALA A 227 23.81 -12.56 -28.20
CA ALA A 227 23.41 -12.40 -29.59
C ALA A 227 23.67 -10.96 -30.08
N LYS A 228 23.27 -9.92 -29.33
CA LYS A 228 23.58 -8.50 -29.65
C LYS A 228 25.09 -8.22 -29.68
N LYS A 229 25.90 -8.83 -28.79
CA LYS A 229 27.37 -8.74 -28.85
C LYS A 229 27.97 -9.41 -30.09
N SER A 230 27.39 -10.51 -30.57
CA SER A 230 27.83 -11.19 -31.78
C SER A 230 27.40 -10.46 -33.07
N ALA A 231 26.20 -9.86 -33.08
CA ALA A 231 25.66 -9.08 -34.19
C ALA A 231 26.33 -7.70 -34.31
N GLY A 232 26.67 -7.05 -33.18
CA GLY A 232 27.43 -5.81 -33.14
C GLY A 232 28.85 -5.92 -33.73
N LYS A 233 29.37 -7.14 -33.89
CA LYS A 233 30.64 -7.40 -34.60
C LYS A 233 30.48 -7.52 -36.12
N LYS A 234 29.26 -7.73 -36.63
CA LYS A 234 28.93 -7.85 -38.07
C LYS A 234 28.31 -6.58 -38.68
N ALA A 235 27.72 -5.68 -37.90
CA ALA A 235 27.00 -4.50 -38.40
C ALA A 235 27.81 -3.18 -38.36
N ARG A 236 29.12 -3.20 -38.65
CA ARG A 236 29.96 -1.99 -38.74
C ARG A 236 30.09 -1.43 -40.16
N LYS A 237 29.13 -1.71 -41.05
CA LYS A 237 29.01 -1.11 -42.39
C LYS A 237 27.53 -0.98 -42.77
N ALA A 238 26.92 0.17 -42.48
CA ALA A 238 25.91 0.86 -43.28
C ALA A 238 25.38 2.07 -42.50
N ASP A 239 25.39 3.24 -43.15
CA ASP A 239 24.96 4.54 -42.61
C ASP A 239 23.42 4.67 -42.47
N PRO A 240 22.92 5.61 -41.64
CA PRO A 240 21.49 5.73 -41.32
C PRO A 240 20.77 6.81 -42.13
N ALA A 241 19.45 6.64 -42.32
CA ALA A 241 18.52 7.66 -42.82
C ALA A 241 17.07 7.35 -42.32
N PRO A 242 16.11 8.31 -42.33
CA PRO A 242 15.52 8.85 -41.10
C PRO A 242 14.00 8.63 -40.96
N ALA A 243 13.48 9.01 -39.79
CA ALA A 243 12.07 8.96 -39.38
C ALA A 243 11.17 10.05 -40.01
N PRO A 244 9.84 9.83 -40.03
CA PRO A 244 8.83 10.89 -39.85
C PRO A 244 7.90 10.52 -38.66
N ALA A 245 7.05 11.33 -38.03
CA ALA A 245 6.70 12.75 -37.94
C ALA A 245 5.30 12.76 -37.27
N ALA A 246 5.07 13.63 -36.29
CA ALA A 246 3.88 13.64 -35.43
C ALA A 246 2.62 14.25 -36.08
N ALA A 247 1.44 13.95 -35.52
CA ALA A 247 0.20 14.71 -35.72
C ALA A 247 -0.57 14.82 -34.39
N ALA A 248 -1.08 16.03 -34.11
CA ALA A 248 -1.70 16.45 -32.85
C ALA A 248 -3.22 16.72 -33.00
N ALA A 249 -3.98 16.57 -31.90
CA ALA A 249 -5.25 17.24 -31.58
C ALA A 249 -5.60 16.89 -30.10
N ALA A 250 -5.57 17.83 -29.12
CA ALA A 250 -6.70 18.66 -28.62
C ALA A 250 -7.92 17.84 -28.13
N SER A 251 -8.62 18.06 -27.00
CA SER A 251 -8.62 19.03 -25.88
C SER A 251 -9.80 18.65 -24.94
N SER A 252 -9.83 19.20 -23.71
CA SER A 252 -10.89 19.24 -22.66
C SER A 252 -10.90 18.06 -21.67
N ALA A 253 -10.56 18.16 -20.37
CA ALA A 253 -10.86 19.08 -19.26
C ALA A 253 -12.12 18.70 -18.45
N ALA A 254 -11.94 18.21 -17.22
CA ALA A 254 -12.62 18.68 -15.99
C ALA A 254 -12.26 17.84 -14.75
N ALA A 255 -11.83 18.56 -13.69
CA ALA A 255 -12.09 18.39 -12.23
C ALA A 255 -12.03 16.97 -11.59
N GLY A 256 -11.33 16.73 -10.48
CA GLY A 256 -10.66 17.57 -9.50
C GLY A 256 -10.67 16.88 -8.12
N ALA A 257 -9.65 17.18 -7.31
CA ALA A 257 -9.53 16.95 -5.85
C ALA A 257 -9.24 15.50 -5.35
N ASP A 258 -8.43 15.25 -4.33
CA ASP A 258 -7.40 16.01 -3.57
C ASP A 258 -6.67 15.00 -2.64
N GLY A 259 -5.41 15.28 -2.30
CA GLY A 259 -4.58 14.74 -1.21
C GLY A 259 -4.12 13.27 -1.25
N GLY A 260 -2.84 12.90 -1.14
CA GLY A 260 -1.61 13.62 -0.79
C GLY A 260 -1.03 13.11 0.54
N ALA A 261 0.05 12.30 0.48
CA ALA A 261 1.20 12.29 1.41
C ALA A 261 2.11 11.04 1.20
N ASP A 262 3.25 11.25 0.54
CA ASP A 262 4.51 10.55 0.77
C ASP A 262 5.15 11.07 2.09
N GLY A 263 6.02 10.38 2.84
CA GLY A 263 6.82 9.21 2.54
C GLY A 263 8.25 9.49 3.00
N ALA A 264 8.73 8.79 4.03
CA ALA A 264 10.15 8.73 4.39
C ALA A 264 10.65 7.28 4.22
N ALA A 265 11.91 7.12 3.81
CA ALA A 265 12.52 5.82 3.57
C ALA A 265 13.93 5.74 4.16
N GLY A 266 14.15 4.71 4.99
CA GLY A 266 15.37 3.89 4.92
C GLY A 266 16.34 3.96 6.10
N ALA A 267 16.12 3.13 7.12
CA ALA A 267 17.16 2.43 7.88
C ALA A 267 16.52 1.32 8.75
N GLY A 268 17.18 0.17 8.90
CA GLY A 268 16.93 -0.74 10.02
C GLY A 268 16.15 -2.02 9.73
N THR A 269 16.76 -3.01 9.08
CA THR A 269 16.21 -4.39 9.05
C THR A 269 16.17 -5.05 10.44
N GLY A 270 16.99 -4.59 11.40
CA GLY A 270 16.93 -4.99 12.81
C GLY A 270 16.06 -4.09 13.70
N GLU A 271 15.88 -2.82 13.32
CA GLU A 271 15.12 -1.82 14.07
C GLU A 271 13.60 -2.00 13.85
N SER A 272 13.19 -2.35 12.63
CA SER A 272 11.79 -2.62 12.26
C SER A 272 11.18 -3.76 13.09
N ALA A 273 11.86 -4.90 13.22
CA ALA A 273 11.34 -6.04 13.98
C ALA A 273 11.20 -5.72 15.49
N ALA A 274 12.12 -4.94 16.04
CA ALA A 274 12.07 -4.49 17.44
C ALA A 274 10.97 -3.44 17.68
N ALA A 275 10.81 -2.48 16.76
CA ALA A 275 9.75 -1.46 16.79
C ALA A 275 8.35 -2.08 16.66
N ILE A 276 8.16 -3.03 15.74
CA ILE A 276 6.93 -3.82 15.62
C ILE A 276 6.64 -4.59 16.91
N THR A 277 7.66 -5.20 17.52
CA THR A 277 7.51 -5.95 18.78
C THR A 277 7.10 -5.05 19.95
N ALA A 278 7.61 -3.83 20.01
CA ALA A 278 7.25 -2.87 21.05
C ALA A 278 5.82 -2.33 20.89
N ALA A 279 5.35 -2.12 19.66
CA ALA A 279 4.03 -1.57 19.38
C ALA A 279 2.89 -2.62 19.40
N PHE A 280 3.21 -3.87 19.04
CA PHE A 280 2.26 -4.99 18.98
C PHE A 280 2.65 -6.10 19.96
N ALA A 281 2.71 -5.77 21.24
CA ALA A 281 2.91 -6.76 22.29
C ALA A 281 1.70 -7.72 22.34
N ALA A 282 1.98 -9.01 22.09
CA ALA A 282 1.02 -10.09 22.18
C ALA A 282 1.61 -11.21 23.06
N ARG A 283 0.79 -12.17 23.52
CA ARG A 283 1.30 -13.37 24.23
C ARG A 283 2.48 -14.01 23.49
N ASP A 284 3.64 -14.05 24.14
CA ASP A 284 4.86 -14.68 23.61
C ASP A 284 4.68 -16.20 23.59
N LEU A 285 4.84 -16.79 22.41
CA LEU A 285 4.71 -18.21 22.17
C LEU A 285 5.97 -18.68 21.48
N ALA A 286 6.59 -19.76 21.99
CA ALA A 286 7.76 -20.35 21.36
C ALA A 286 7.47 -20.75 19.90
N SER A 287 6.28 -21.30 19.65
CA SER A 287 5.80 -21.67 18.31
C SER A 287 5.58 -20.48 17.38
N ALA A 288 5.51 -19.24 17.87
CA ALA A 288 5.39 -18.04 17.05
C ALA A 288 6.74 -17.56 16.47
N ARG A 289 7.86 -18.08 16.97
CA ARG A 289 9.19 -17.59 16.59
C ARG A 289 9.61 -18.18 15.25
N ASN A 290 10.05 -17.32 14.33
CA ASN A 290 10.65 -17.76 13.06
C ASN A 290 12.13 -18.07 13.25
N SER A 291 12.67 -19.01 12.48
CA SER A 291 14.12 -19.23 12.39
C SER A 291 14.78 -18.12 11.57
N ASP A 292 16.09 -17.94 11.71
CA ASP A 292 16.86 -16.98 10.91
C ASP A 292 16.72 -17.24 9.40
N GLU A 293 16.63 -18.52 9.01
CA GLU A 293 16.38 -18.93 7.63
C GLU A 293 15.01 -18.44 7.12
N LEU A 294 13.95 -18.62 7.90
CA LEU A 294 12.60 -18.15 7.54
C LEU A 294 12.54 -16.61 7.49
N LEU A 295 13.21 -15.93 8.42
CA LEU A 295 13.32 -14.47 8.42
C LEU A 295 14.02 -13.96 7.16
N ALA A 296 15.14 -14.58 6.78
CA ALA A 296 15.89 -14.22 5.58
C ALA A 296 15.09 -14.50 4.29
N ALA A 297 14.42 -15.65 4.21
CA ALA A 297 13.57 -16.02 3.08
C ALA A 297 12.40 -15.05 2.93
N HIS A 298 11.71 -14.74 4.03
CA HIS A 298 10.62 -13.77 4.05
C HIS A 298 11.11 -12.38 3.60
N ALA A 299 12.20 -11.86 4.19
CA ALA A 299 12.74 -10.55 3.83
C ALA A 299 13.18 -10.45 2.37
N LYS A 300 13.63 -11.56 1.77
CA LYS A 300 13.95 -11.63 0.33
C LYS A 300 12.70 -11.47 -0.54
N VAL A 301 11.57 -12.03 -0.13
CA VAL A 301 10.30 -11.94 -0.86
C VAL A 301 9.66 -10.56 -0.69
N THR A 302 9.60 -10.05 0.54
CA THR A 302 8.93 -8.76 0.82
C THR A 302 9.81 -7.54 0.57
N GLY A 303 11.12 -7.73 0.43
CA GLY A 303 12.08 -6.62 0.36
C GLY A 303 12.11 -5.77 1.64
N GLY A 304 11.64 -6.33 2.76
CA GLY A 304 11.47 -5.62 4.03
C GLY A 304 10.26 -4.69 4.08
N VAL A 305 9.33 -4.78 3.11
CA VAL A 305 8.05 -4.08 3.16
C VAL A 305 7.13 -4.81 4.13
N LEU A 306 6.63 -4.08 5.12
CA LEU A 306 5.66 -4.60 6.09
C LEU A 306 4.33 -4.87 5.39
N ARG A 307 3.68 -6.00 5.69
CA ARG A 307 2.42 -6.41 5.06
C ARG A 307 1.31 -6.79 6.04
N THR A 308 0.09 -6.34 5.76
CA THR A 308 -1.15 -6.70 6.49
C THR A 308 -2.18 -7.28 5.52
N ARG A 309 -3.33 -7.76 6.03
CA ARG A 309 -4.49 -8.06 5.18
C ARG A 309 -5.81 -7.78 5.87
N PHE A 310 -6.80 -7.36 5.09
CA PHE A 310 -8.19 -7.27 5.49
C PHE A 310 -8.99 -8.41 4.83
N PRO A 311 -9.39 -9.45 5.59
CA PRO A 311 -10.00 -10.64 5.00
C PRO A 311 -11.49 -10.83 5.33
N PRO A 312 -12.43 -10.07 4.73
CA PRO A 312 -13.86 -10.26 5.00
C PRO A 312 -14.42 -11.49 4.28
N GLU A 313 -15.44 -12.10 4.89
CA GLU A 313 -16.25 -13.12 4.24
C GLU A 313 -17.24 -12.44 3.27
N PRO A 314 -17.34 -12.86 1.99
CA PRO A 314 -18.25 -12.28 0.99
C PRO A 314 -19.70 -12.76 1.17
N ASN A 315 -20.17 -12.80 2.41
CA ASN A 315 -21.50 -13.29 2.77
C ASN A 315 -22.38 -12.22 3.44
N GLY A 316 -21.95 -10.97 3.51
CA GLY A 316 -22.76 -9.91 4.09
C GLY A 316 -22.19 -8.52 3.86
N PHE A 317 -23.03 -7.52 4.08
CA PHE A 317 -22.61 -6.12 4.02
C PHE A 317 -21.69 -5.76 5.18
N LEU A 318 -20.69 -4.93 4.89
CA LEU A 318 -19.81 -4.40 5.92
C LEU A 318 -20.58 -3.42 6.82
N HIS A 319 -20.01 -3.18 7.99
CA HIS A 319 -20.60 -2.35 9.03
C HIS A 319 -19.51 -1.60 9.77
N ILE A 320 -19.86 -0.69 10.68
CA ILE A 320 -18.90 0.16 11.39
C ILE A 320 -17.76 -0.61 12.09
N GLY A 321 -18.01 -1.84 12.56
CA GLY A 321 -16.96 -2.71 13.10
C GLY A 321 -15.88 -3.10 12.07
N HIS A 322 -16.27 -3.27 10.79
CA HIS A 322 -15.35 -3.52 9.68
C HIS A 322 -14.56 -2.26 9.34
N ALA A 323 -15.15 -1.06 9.46
CA ALA A 323 -14.42 0.20 9.29
C ALA A 323 -13.26 0.34 10.29
N LYS A 324 -13.44 -0.09 11.55
CA LYS A 324 -12.34 -0.20 12.52
C LYS A 324 -11.26 -1.17 12.05
N SER A 325 -11.64 -2.35 11.58
CA SER A 325 -10.70 -3.36 11.07
C SER A 325 -9.91 -2.86 9.86
N MET A 326 -10.58 -2.18 8.92
CA MET A 326 -9.93 -1.58 7.75
C MET A 326 -8.93 -0.50 8.17
N ASN A 327 -9.34 0.47 9.00
CA ASN A 327 -8.43 1.51 9.46
C ASN A 327 -7.21 0.94 10.19
N LEU A 328 -7.40 -0.13 10.97
CA LEU A 328 -6.31 -0.83 11.62
C LEU A 328 -5.34 -1.44 10.60
N ASN A 329 -5.84 -2.24 9.66
CA ASN A 329 -5.01 -2.96 8.70
C ASN A 329 -4.35 -2.04 7.67
N PHE A 330 -5.08 -1.09 7.10
CA PHE A 330 -4.61 -0.21 6.02
C PHE A 330 -3.79 0.99 6.50
N LYS A 331 -3.87 1.37 7.78
CA LYS A 331 -3.23 2.60 8.26
C LYS A 331 -2.54 2.44 9.61
N LEU A 332 -3.30 2.16 10.68
CA LEU A 332 -2.79 2.27 12.04
C LEU A 332 -1.66 1.27 12.32
N ALA A 333 -1.72 0.07 11.71
CA ALA A 333 -0.68 -0.94 11.84
C ALA A 333 0.70 -0.44 11.41
N PHE A 334 0.77 0.21 10.26
CA PHE A 334 2.00 0.78 9.71
C PHE A 334 2.52 1.93 10.58
N ALA A 335 1.64 2.83 10.98
CA ALA A 335 2.01 3.96 11.84
C ALA A 335 2.57 3.50 13.18
N LEU A 336 1.93 2.50 13.81
CA LEU A 336 2.39 1.92 15.07
C LEU A 336 3.72 1.16 14.92
N ALA A 337 3.94 0.53 13.77
CA ALA A 337 5.19 -0.13 13.43
C ALA A 337 6.34 0.84 13.05
N GLY A 338 6.12 2.17 13.14
CA GLY A 338 7.10 3.17 12.73
C GLY A 338 7.38 3.20 11.23
N CYS A 339 6.44 2.69 10.42
CA CYS A 339 6.53 2.69 8.97
C CYS A 339 5.80 3.92 8.42
N ASP A 340 6.56 4.91 7.94
CA ASP A 340 6.04 6.13 7.32
C ASP A 340 5.41 5.89 5.93
N LYS A 341 5.60 4.69 5.38
CA LYS A 341 4.94 4.22 4.16
C LYS A 341 3.80 3.28 4.54
N ALA A 342 2.57 3.77 4.40
CA ALA A 342 1.38 2.93 4.44
C ALA A 342 1.21 2.21 3.11
N GLY A 343 0.62 1.00 3.12
CA GLY A 343 -0.15 0.55 1.95
C GLY A 343 0.08 -0.88 1.43
N ASP A 344 0.92 -1.72 2.02
CA ASP A 344 0.99 -3.13 1.59
C ASP A 344 -0.05 -3.98 2.33
N THR A 345 -1.32 -3.61 2.16
CA THR A 345 -2.46 -4.35 2.73
C THR A 345 -3.17 -5.11 1.62
N LEU A 346 -3.25 -6.43 1.76
CA LEU A 346 -4.06 -7.25 0.87
C LEU A 346 -5.53 -7.16 1.24
N PHE A 347 -6.38 -7.12 0.22
CA PHE A 347 -7.81 -7.31 0.38
C PHE A 347 -8.17 -8.73 -0.04
N ARG A 348 -8.34 -9.62 0.94
CA ARG A 348 -8.53 -11.05 0.69
C ARG A 348 -9.96 -11.46 0.92
N TYR A 349 -10.70 -11.86 -0.09
CA TYR A 349 -12.01 -12.46 0.15
C TYR A 349 -11.83 -13.83 0.81
N ASP A 350 -12.45 -14.01 1.99
CA ASP A 350 -12.54 -15.31 2.62
C ASP A 350 -13.69 -16.11 2.02
N ASP A 351 -13.43 -16.67 0.85
CA ASP A 351 -14.35 -17.50 0.07
C ASP A 351 -14.11 -19.00 0.35
N THR A 352 -13.84 -19.38 1.59
CA THR A 352 -13.65 -20.80 1.96
C THR A 352 -14.97 -21.59 1.99
N ASN A 353 -16.12 -20.91 1.98
CA ASN A 353 -17.43 -21.52 2.16
C ASN A 353 -18.33 -21.32 0.92
N PRO A 354 -18.52 -22.35 0.07
CA PRO A 354 -19.19 -22.22 -1.23
C PRO A 354 -20.67 -21.80 -1.16
N GLU A 355 -21.34 -21.96 -0.01
CA GLU A 355 -22.78 -21.67 0.14
C GLU A 355 -23.09 -20.21 0.50
N ALA A 356 -22.10 -19.48 1.01
CA ALA A 356 -22.35 -18.22 1.70
C ALA A 356 -22.22 -16.99 0.80
N GLU A 357 -21.77 -17.18 -0.44
CA GLU A 357 -21.20 -16.12 -1.26
C GLU A 357 -22.21 -15.57 -2.26
N SER A 358 -22.21 -14.25 -2.41
CA SER A 358 -23.00 -13.54 -3.42
C SER A 358 -22.14 -12.48 -4.08
N GLN A 359 -22.26 -12.36 -5.41
CA GLN A 359 -21.59 -11.32 -6.18
C GLN A 359 -21.94 -9.92 -5.64
N GLU A 360 -23.18 -9.72 -5.20
CA GLU A 360 -23.63 -8.45 -4.58
C GLU A 360 -22.79 -8.07 -3.35
N TYR A 361 -22.42 -9.03 -2.51
CA TYR A 361 -21.59 -8.77 -1.33
C TYR A 361 -20.14 -8.52 -1.72
N ILE A 362 -19.62 -9.25 -2.71
CA ILE A 362 -18.26 -9.03 -3.23
C ILE A 362 -18.14 -7.59 -3.74
N ASP A 363 -19.07 -7.17 -4.60
CA ASP A 363 -19.08 -5.84 -5.22
C ASP A 363 -19.25 -4.76 -4.15
N SER A 364 -20.23 -4.89 -3.25
CA SER A 364 -20.45 -3.90 -2.19
C SER A 364 -19.25 -3.79 -1.23
N GLN A 365 -18.55 -4.89 -0.94
CA GLN A 365 -17.37 -4.87 -0.08
C GLN A 365 -16.21 -4.14 -0.76
N ALA A 366 -15.98 -4.36 -2.05
CA ALA A 366 -14.98 -3.63 -2.83
C ALA A 366 -15.30 -2.13 -2.86
N ASP A 367 -16.56 -1.78 -3.14
CA ASP A 367 -17.04 -0.39 -3.14
C ASP A 367 -16.83 0.27 -1.78
N ASN A 368 -17.11 -0.43 -0.67
CA ASN A 368 -16.89 0.08 0.68
C ASN A 368 -15.40 0.32 1.00
N VAL A 369 -14.51 -0.60 0.57
CA VAL A 369 -13.07 -0.43 0.75
C VAL A 369 -12.59 0.82 0.01
N HIS A 370 -13.01 0.99 -1.25
CA HIS A 370 -12.66 2.16 -2.06
C HIS A 370 -13.28 3.45 -1.53
N TRP A 371 -14.55 3.44 -1.14
CA TRP A 371 -15.25 4.60 -0.59
C TRP A 371 -14.61 5.11 0.71
N MET A 372 -14.10 4.20 1.54
CA MET A 372 -13.34 4.54 2.75
C MET A 372 -11.94 5.11 2.47
N GLY A 373 -11.55 5.23 1.20
CA GLY A 373 -10.27 5.79 0.77
C GLY A 373 -9.11 4.79 0.78
N TRP A 374 -9.39 3.49 0.91
CA TRP A 374 -8.35 2.46 0.94
C TRP A 374 -8.03 1.94 -0.45
N ARG A 375 -6.76 1.64 -0.68
CA ARG A 375 -6.24 1.02 -1.91
C ARG A 375 -5.44 -0.22 -1.53
N PRO A 376 -6.03 -1.42 -1.69
CA PRO A 376 -5.30 -2.66 -1.50
C PRO A 376 -4.14 -2.78 -2.48
N CYS A 377 -3.03 -3.37 -2.03
CA CYS A 377 -1.89 -3.68 -2.91
C CYS A 377 -2.21 -4.82 -3.89
N ALA A 378 -3.08 -5.73 -3.47
CA ALA A 378 -3.65 -6.81 -4.27
C ALA A 378 -5.01 -7.20 -3.69
N THR A 379 -5.88 -7.68 -4.57
CA THR A 379 -7.12 -8.36 -4.19
C THR A 379 -6.94 -9.85 -4.48
N THR A 380 -7.09 -10.68 -3.45
CA THR A 380 -6.90 -12.14 -3.53
C THR A 380 -8.13 -12.87 -3.00
N TYR A 381 -8.21 -14.16 -3.29
CA TYR A 381 -9.26 -15.04 -2.80
C TYR A 381 -8.62 -16.23 -2.07
N SER A 382 -9.20 -16.68 -0.97
CA SER A 382 -8.76 -17.93 -0.32
C SER A 382 -8.81 -19.12 -1.29
N SER A 383 -9.77 -19.12 -2.21
CA SER A 383 -9.91 -20.14 -3.25
C SER A 383 -8.78 -20.16 -4.28
N ASP A 384 -8.03 -19.08 -4.45
CA ASP A 384 -6.84 -19.04 -5.32
C ASP A 384 -5.74 -19.99 -4.82
N TYR A 385 -5.82 -20.44 -3.55
CA TYR A 385 -4.84 -21.29 -2.89
C TYR A 385 -5.33 -22.72 -2.59
N PHE A 386 -6.48 -23.15 -3.14
CA PHE A 386 -7.05 -24.46 -2.81
C PHE A 386 -6.14 -25.65 -3.17
N ASP A 387 -5.39 -25.54 -4.27
CA ASP A 387 -4.42 -26.57 -4.67
C ASP A 387 -3.27 -26.68 -3.66
N GLU A 388 -2.66 -25.56 -3.28
CA GLU A 388 -1.60 -25.49 -2.26
C GLU A 388 -2.10 -25.99 -0.91
N LEU A 389 -3.28 -25.54 -0.47
CA LEU A 389 -3.91 -25.97 0.78
C LEU A 389 -4.11 -27.49 0.80
N PHE A 390 -4.58 -28.07 -0.31
CA PHE A 390 -4.78 -29.52 -0.42
C PHE A 390 -3.44 -30.26 -0.40
N ALA A 391 -2.42 -29.77 -1.10
CA ALA A 391 -1.09 -30.36 -1.09
C ALA A 391 -0.46 -30.36 0.32
N LEU A 392 -0.63 -29.26 1.07
CA LEU A 392 -0.18 -29.13 2.46
C LEU A 392 -0.95 -30.06 3.40
N ALA A 393 -2.26 -30.23 3.20
CA ALA A 393 -3.07 -31.19 3.95
C ALA A 393 -2.58 -32.64 3.71
N VAL A 394 -2.30 -33.02 2.46
CA VAL A 394 -1.72 -34.32 2.11
C VAL A 394 -0.36 -34.51 2.78
N ARG A 395 0.49 -33.47 2.80
CA ARG A 395 1.78 -33.50 3.51
C ARG A 395 1.60 -33.76 5.01
N LEU A 396 0.67 -33.08 5.67
CA LEU A 396 0.38 -33.31 7.09
C LEU A 396 -0.07 -34.75 7.36
N VAL A 397 -0.88 -35.35 6.48
CA VAL A 397 -1.25 -36.76 6.61
C VAL A 397 -0.01 -37.66 6.49
N LYS A 398 0.86 -37.42 5.50
CA LYS A 398 2.11 -38.19 5.31
C LYS A 398 3.04 -38.11 6.53
N GLU A 399 3.09 -36.96 7.18
CA GLU A 399 3.87 -36.72 8.41
C GLU A 399 3.17 -37.23 9.68
N GLY A 400 1.99 -37.85 9.56
CA GLY A 400 1.23 -38.35 10.70
C GLY A 400 0.61 -37.25 11.58
N LYS A 401 0.51 -36.03 11.07
CA LYS A 401 -0.04 -34.83 11.74
C LYS A 401 -1.47 -34.53 11.34
N ALA A 402 -2.10 -35.34 10.50
CA ALA A 402 -3.51 -35.28 10.18
C ALA A 402 -4.07 -36.68 9.86
N TYR A 403 -5.37 -36.87 10.05
CA TYR A 403 -6.06 -38.14 9.79
C TYR A 403 -7.50 -37.91 9.34
N VAL A 404 -8.03 -38.85 8.56
CA VAL A 404 -9.46 -38.83 8.20
C VAL A 404 -10.28 -39.48 9.31
N CYS A 405 -11.34 -38.80 9.70
CA CYS A 405 -12.24 -39.18 10.79
C CYS A 405 -13.67 -39.34 10.26
N HIS A 406 -14.38 -40.37 10.71
CA HIS A 406 -15.77 -40.64 10.33
C HIS A 406 -16.76 -40.42 11.49
N GLN A 407 -16.33 -39.76 12.56
CA GLN A 407 -17.24 -39.32 13.62
C GLN A 407 -18.26 -38.33 13.08
N THR A 408 -19.49 -38.49 13.51
CA THR A 408 -20.55 -37.48 13.42
C THR A 408 -20.19 -36.24 14.25
N ALA A 409 -20.91 -35.14 14.01
CA ALA A 409 -20.73 -33.90 14.79
C ALA A 409 -21.01 -34.12 16.28
N GLU A 410 -22.03 -34.92 16.59
CA GLU A 410 -22.45 -35.29 17.94
C GLU A 410 -21.37 -36.10 18.66
N GLU A 411 -20.78 -37.09 17.99
CA GLU A 411 -19.67 -37.89 18.55
C GLU A 411 -18.43 -37.03 18.80
N MET A 412 -18.09 -36.12 17.88
CA MET A 412 -16.96 -35.19 18.09
C MET A 412 -17.22 -34.25 19.27
N ALA A 413 -18.46 -33.78 19.44
CA ALA A 413 -18.85 -32.96 20.60
C ALA A 413 -18.74 -33.76 21.90
N ALA A 414 -19.24 -35.01 21.91
CA ALA A 414 -19.15 -35.91 23.06
C ALA A 414 -17.69 -36.18 23.46
N CYS A 415 -16.79 -36.40 22.50
CA CYS A 415 -15.35 -36.50 22.76
C CYS A 415 -14.79 -35.26 23.47
N ARG A 416 -15.18 -34.06 23.03
CA ARG A 416 -14.75 -32.81 23.68
C ARG A 416 -15.32 -32.68 25.10
N ASP A 417 -16.54 -33.12 25.33
CA ASP A 417 -17.15 -33.07 26.66
C ASP A 417 -16.53 -34.09 27.63
N LEU A 418 -16.18 -35.28 27.15
CA LEU A 418 -15.36 -36.24 27.92
C LEU A 418 -14.03 -35.62 28.34
N ARG A 419 -13.35 -34.93 27.40
CA ARG A 419 -12.09 -34.25 27.69
C ARG A 419 -12.24 -33.17 28.75
N LYS A 420 -13.24 -32.29 28.64
CA LYS A 420 -13.53 -31.25 29.65
C LYS A 420 -13.84 -31.85 31.02
N ALA A 421 -14.50 -33.00 31.06
CA ALA A 421 -14.82 -33.72 32.28
C ALA A 421 -13.63 -34.54 32.84
N GLY A 422 -12.45 -34.51 32.20
CA GLY A 422 -11.28 -35.27 32.63
C GLY A 422 -11.44 -36.79 32.50
N LYS A 423 -12.38 -37.26 31.66
CA LYS A 423 -12.64 -38.69 31.43
C LYS A 423 -11.84 -39.19 30.24
N GLU A 424 -11.44 -40.46 30.26
CA GLU A 424 -10.78 -41.12 29.11
C GLU A 424 -11.75 -41.32 27.93
N GLY A 425 -11.23 -41.76 26.78
CA GLY A 425 -12.02 -42.04 25.58
C GLY A 425 -12.39 -40.80 24.75
N TYR A 426 -11.74 -39.65 25.00
CA TYR A 426 -11.95 -38.43 24.21
C TYR A 426 -11.27 -38.45 22.82
N GLU A 427 -10.29 -39.33 22.59
CA GLU A 427 -9.65 -39.42 21.28
C GLU A 427 -10.59 -40.07 20.27
N SER A 428 -10.53 -39.59 19.02
CA SER A 428 -11.26 -40.22 17.93
C SER A 428 -10.78 -41.67 17.73
N PRO A 429 -11.69 -42.64 17.55
CA PRO A 429 -11.32 -44.02 17.18
C PRO A 429 -10.44 -44.10 15.92
N TRP A 430 -10.53 -43.11 15.04
CA TRP A 430 -9.79 -43.03 13.78
C TRP A 430 -8.43 -42.30 13.90
N ARG A 431 -8.09 -41.73 15.06
CA ARG A 431 -6.90 -40.87 15.27
C ARG A 431 -5.57 -41.57 15.00
N ASN A 432 -5.53 -42.88 15.24
CA ASN A 432 -4.33 -43.70 15.11
C ASN A 432 -4.38 -44.64 13.91
N ARG A 433 -5.29 -44.41 12.95
CA ARG A 433 -5.33 -45.19 11.72
C ARG A 433 -4.03 -45.01 10.90
N PRO A 434 -3.59 -46.00 10.11
CA PRO A 434 -2.39 -45.90 9.31
C PRO A 434 -2.39 -44.69 8.36
N VAL A 435 -1.22 -44.10 8.12
CA VAL A 435 -1.04 -42.97 7.19
C VAL A 435 -1.58 -43.29 5.80
N ALA A 436 -1.24 -44.48 5.26
CA ALA A 436 -1.69 -44.92 3.94
C ALA A 436 -3.22 -45.02 3.84
N GLU A 437 -3.89 -45.38 4.94
CA GLU A 437 -5.35 -45.43 5.01
C GLU A 437 -5.94 -44.01 5.01
N SER A 438 -5.41 -43.09 5.81
CA SER A 438 -5.87 -41.68 5.78
C SER A 438 -5.69 -41.03 4.41
N LEU A 439 -4.57 -41.30 3.72
CA LEU A 439 -4.34 -40.79 2.36
C LEU A 439 -5.38 -41.30 1.37
N ARG A 440 -5.68 -42.60 1.43
CA ARG A 440 -6.72 -43.21 0.60
C ARG A 440 -8.08 -42.59 0.89
N GLU A 441 -8.48 -42.50 2.17
CA GLU A 441 -9.78 -41.94 2.52
C GLU A 441 -9.89 -40.45 2.15
N PHE A 442 -8.81 -39.67 2.27
CA PHE A 442 -8.83 -38.26 1.90
C PHE A 442 -8.94 -38.06 0.38
N ALA A 443 -8.30 -38.92 -0.41
CA ALA A 443 -8.49 -38.94 -1.86
C ALA A 443 -9.94 -39.29 -2.25
N ARG A 444 -10.58 -40.23 -1.54
CA ARG A 444 -12.00 -40.58 -1.74
C ARG A 444 -12.94 -39.45 -1.34
N MET A 445 -12.62 -38.70 -0.28
CA MET A 445 -13.33 -37.46 0.05
C MET A 445 -13.24 -36.45 -1.10
N ARG A 446 -12.04 -36.23 -1.66
CA ARG A 446 -11.80 -35.33 -2.80
C ARG A 446 -12.53 -35.76 -4.08
N ALA A 447 -12.73 -37.06 -4.25
CA ALA A 447 -13.47 -37.66 -5.37
C ALA A 447 -15.00 -37.67 -5.17
N GLY A 448 -15.50 -37.15 -4.04
CA GLY A 448 -16.94 -37.07 -3.78
C GLY A 448 -17.59 -38.42 -3.40
N GLU A 449 -16.82 -39.40 -2.95
CA GLU A 449 -17.35 -40.73 -2.59
C GLU A 449 -18.08 -40.79 -1.23
N TYR A 450 -18.08 -39.68 -0.49
CA TYR A 450 -18.66 -39.57 0.85
C TYR A 450 -19.71 -38.47 0.89
N ALA A 451 -20.82 -38.72 1.59
CA ALA A 451 -21.84 -37.70 1.81
C ALA A 451 -21.34 -36.61 2.79
N GLU A 452 -21.95 -35.42 2.75
CA GLU A 452 -21.63 -34.35 3.68
C GLU A 452 -21.74 -34.81 5.15
N GLY A 453 -20.76 -34.42 5.98
CA GLY A 453 -20.71 -34.78 7.39
C GLY A 453 -20.29 -36.24 7.70
N THR A 454 -20.12 -37.11 6.70
CA THR A 454 -19.75 -38.52 6.93
C THR A 454 -18.24 -38.77 7.01
N ALA A 455 -17.43 -37.81 6.57
CA ALA A 455 -15.98 -37.82 6.72
C ALA A 455 -15.42 -36.40 6.81
N VAL A 456 -14.40 -36.23 7.64
CA VAL A 456 -13.65 -34.97 7.80
C VAL A 456 -12.17 -35.25 7.91
N LEU A 457 -11.32 -34.34 7.43
CA LEU A 457 -9.90 -34.36 7.76
C LEU A 457 -9.69 -33.61 9.07
N ARG A 458 -9.02 -34.21 10.05
CA ARG A 458 -8.68 -33.58 11.32
C ARG A 458 -7.17 -33.47 11.47
N LEU A 459 -6.73 -32.37 12.07
CA LEU A 459 -5.34 -32.21 12.50
C LEU A 459 -5.11 -33.11 13.72
N LYS A 460 -3.95 -33.76 13.80
CA LYS A 460 -3.55 -34.59 14.93
C LYS A 460 -2.71 -33.74 15.87
N MET A 461 -3.40 -32.99 16.72
CA MET A 461 -2.83 -31.99 17.62
C MET A 461 -2.67 -32.57 19.03
N ASP A 462 -2.71 -31.72 20.05
CA ASP A 462 -2.45 -32.08 21.43
C ASP A 462 -3.72 -32.03 22.28
N TRP A 463 -4.26 -33.21 22.57
CA TRP A 463 -5.37 -33.35 23.51
C TRP A 463 -4.98 -33.07 24.96
N SER A 464 -3.69 -33.15 25.32
CA SER A 464 -3.25 -32.85 26.69
C SER A 464 -3.37 -31.36 27.02
N SER A 465 -3.32 -30.49 26.01
CA SER A 465 -3.53 -29.05 26.14
C SER A 465 -4.87 -28.69 26.83
N PRO A 466 -4.90 -27.67 27.69
CA PRO A 466 -6.15 -27.12 28.22
C PRO A 466 -6.94 -26.31 27.17
N ASN A 467 -6.33 -25.96 26.03
CA ASN A 467 -6.96 -25.17 24.97
C ASN A 467 -7.74 -26.07 24.00
N PRO A 468 -9.09 -25.92 23.90
CA PRO A 468 -9.90 -26.74 22.99
C PRO A 468 -9.59 -26.58 21.51
N ASN A 469 -8.89 -25.53 21.10
CA ASN A 469 -8.46 -25.32 19.71
C ASN A 469 -7.26 -26.20 19.34
N LEU A 470 -6.63 -26.89 20.30
CA LEU A 470 -5.61 -27.90 20.06
C LEU A 470 -6.18 -29.34 20.13
N TRP A 471 -7.50 -29.50 20.27
CA TRP A 471 -8.16 -30.81 20.34
C TRP A 471 -8.63 -31.26 18.96
N ASP A 472 -7.65 -31.67 18.15
CA ASP A 472 -7.81 -32.21 16.80
C ASP A 472 -8.90 -31.47 15.98
N ILE A 473 -8.65 -30.19 15.67
CA ILE A 473 -9.60 -29.38 14.89
C ILE A 473 -9.73 -29.91 13.47
N ILE A 474 -10.85 -29.57 12.83
CA ILE A 474 -11.17 -30.01 11.48
C ILE A 474 -10.43 -29.12 10.48
N ALA A 475 -9.70 -29.75 9.57
CA ALA A 475 -9.00 -29.10 8.46
C ALA A 475 -9.87 -29.06 7.19
N TYR A 476 -10.57 -30.14 6.86
CA TYR A 476 -11.43 -30.20 5.65
C TYR A 476 -12.79 -30.82 5.95
N ARG A 477 -13.81 -30.33 5.24
CA ARG A 477 -15.19 -30.85 5.23
C ARG A 477 -15.66 -31.10 3.81
N ILE A 478 -16.57 -32.03 3.64
CA ILE A 478 -17.25 -32.27 2.37
C ILE A 478 -18.43 -31.28 2.24
N LYS A 479 -18.54 -30.62 1.09
CA LYS A 479 -19.69 -29.85 0.66
C LYS A 479 -19.88 -30.02 -0.85
N PHE A 480 -21.09 -30.28 -1.31
CA PHE A 480 -21.40 -30.45 -2.74
C PHE A 480 -21.97 -29.20 -3.40
N HIS A 481 -22.13 -28.12 -2.64
CA HIS A 481 -22.51 -26.83 -3.21
C HIS A 481 -21.40 -26.34 -4.16
N PRO A 482 -21.71 -25.94 -5.41
CA PRO A 482 -20.72 -25.35 -6.31
C PRO A 482 -20.11 -24.09 -5.72
N HIS A 483 -18.81 -23.91 -5.91
CA HIS A 483 -18.10 -22.70 -5.51
C HIS A 483 -18.26 -21.61 -6.57
N PRO A 484 -18.49 -20.32 -6.22
CA PRO A 484 -18.68 -19.27 -7.22
C PRO A 484 -17.50 -19.12 -8.20
N ARG A 485 -16.27 -19.27 -7.71
CA ARG A 485 -15.04 -19.15 -8.51
C ARG A 485 -14.53 -20.45 -9.11
N THR A 486 -14.57 -21.56 -8.37
CA THR A 486 -13.97 -22.84 -8.78
C THR A 486 -14.99 -23.86 -9.27
N GLY A 487 -16.28 -23.49 -9.31
CA GLY A 487 -17.35 -24.33 -9.83
C GLY A 487 -17.51 -25.64 -9.04
N ASP A 488 -17.61 -26.74 -9.78
CA ASP A 488 -17.68 -28.11 -9.26
C ASP A 488 -16.30 -28.78 -9.16
N ALA A 489 -15.22 -28.02 -9.39
CA ALA A 489 -13.87 -28.58 -9.32
C ALA A 489 -13.55 -29.11 -7.92
N TRP A 490 -14.21 -28.60 -6.86
CA TRP A 490 -14.00 -29.00 -5.46
C TRP A 490 -15.31 -29.46 -4.80
N CYS A 491 -15.22 -30.56 -4.05
CA CYS A 491 -16.29 -31.03 -3.15
C CYS A 491 -15.82 -31.20 -1.69
N ILE A 492 -14.57 -30.82 -1.43
CA ILE A 492 -14.02 -30.70 -0.08
C ILE A 492 -13.43 -29.30 0.06
N TYR A 493 -13.70 -28.68 1.20
CA TYR A 493 -13.31 -27.30 1.46
C TYR A 493 -12.53 -27.21 2.77
N PRO A 494 -11.43 -26.44 2.78
CA PRO A 494 -10.66 -26.22 3.99
C PRO A 494 -11.46 -25.39 4.99
N SER A 495 -11.21 -25.60 6.29
CA SER A 495 -11.81 -24.78 7.33
C SER A 495 -11.13 -23.41 7.43
N TYR A 496 -11.81 -22.46 8.08
CA TYR A 496 -11.25 -21.15 8.42
C TYR A 496 -9.89 -21.27 9.13
N ASP A 497 -9.80 -22.12 10.17
CA ASP A 497 -8.59 -22.29 10.97
C ASP A 497 -7.42 -22.87 10.16
N PHE A 498 -7.71 -23.74 9.19
CA PHE A 498 -6.69 -24.30 8.29
C PHE A 498 -6.24 -23.28 7.24
N THR A 499 -7.19 -22.54 6.67
CA THR A 499 -6.94 -21.65 5.54
C THR A 499 -6.19 -20.39 5.95
N HIS A 500 -6.72 -19.63 6.92
CA HIS A 500 -6.23 -18.27 7.18
C HIS A 500 -4.77 -18.23 7.58
N CYS A 501 -4.31 -19.15 8.43
CA CYS A 501 -2.92 -19.17 8.85
C CYS A 501 -1.97 -19.52 7.68
N ILE A 502 -2.31 -20.53 6.89
CA ILE A 502 -1.50 -20.96 5.75
C ILE A 502 -1.45 -19.86 4.69
N VAL A 503 -2.60 -19.27 4.35
CA VAL A 503 -2.64 -18.20 3.34
C VAL A 503 -1.94 -16.94 3.83
N ASP A 504 -2.02 -16.59 5.12
CA ASP A 504 -1.20 -15.51 5.67
C ASP A 504 0.30 -15.78 5.50
N SER A 505 0.73 -17.04 5.66
CA SER A 505 2.12 -17.40 5.40
C SER A 505 2.47 -17.34 3.91
N LEU A 506 1.60 -17.79 3.01
CA LEU A 506 1.82 -17.78 1.56
C LEU A 506 1.87 -16.35 1.01
N GLU A 507 1.04 -15.46 1.54
CA GLU A 507 1.01 -14.04 1.17
C GLU A 507 2.11 -13.21 1.86
N HIS A 508 2.95 -13.85 2.68
CA HIS A 508 4.01 -13.20 3.46
C HIS A 508 3.47 -12.05 4.33
N ILE A 509 2.35 -12.28 5.02
CA ILE A 509 1.80 -11.32 5.98
C ILE A 509 2.75 -11.18 7.17
N ASP A 510 3.06 -9.95 7.57
CA ASP A 510 3.83 -9.69 8.78
C ASP A 510 2.93 -9.56 10.00
N LEU A 511 1.82 -8.82 9.84
CA LEU A 511 0.88 -8.47 10.89
C LEU A 511 -0.51 -9.02 10.55
N SER A 512 -0.84 -10.14 11.17
CA SER A 512 -2.15 -10.79 11.07
C SER A 512 -3.06 -10.23 12.17
N LEU A 513 -3.85 -9.22 11.83
CA LEU A 513 -4.70 -8.51 12.78
C LEU A 513 -6.12 -9.11 12.76
N CYS A 514 -6.61 -9.54 13.92
CA CYS A 514 -7.95 -10.10 14.06
C CYS A 514 -8.63 -9.65 15.36
N THR A 515 -9.86 -10.07 15.61
CA THR A 515 -10.56 -9.64 16.83
C THR A 515 -10.26 -10.57 18.02
N LEU A 516 -10.45 -10.06 19.24
CA LEU A 516 -10.12 -10.77 20.50
C LEU A 516 -10.81 -12.13 20.66
N GLU A 517 -11.95 -12.35 19.98
CA GLU A 517 -12.66 -13.64 19.96
C GLU A 517 -11.81 -14.78 19.38
N PHE A 518 -10.77 -14.46 18.61
CA PHE A 518 -9.87 -15.42 18.00
C PHE A 518 -8.58 -15.65 18.80
N GLU A 519 -8.36 -14.97 19.94
CA GLU A 519 -7.16 -15.15 20.77
C GLU A 519 -6.92 -16.63 21.15
N PRO A 520 -7.94 -17.42 21.57
CA PRO A 520 -7.73 -18.82 21.90
C PRO A 520 -7.30 -19.68 20.71
N ARG A 521 -7.45 -19.21 19.46
CA ARG A 521 -7.05 -19.92 18.24
C ARG A 521 -5.60 -19.64 17.85
N ARG A 522 -4.93 -18.72 18.54
CA ARG A 522 -3.53 -18.38 18.25
C ARG A 522 -2.59 -19.58 18.44
N ASP A 523 -2.83 -20.42 19.44
CA ASP A 523 -2.02 -21.63 19.64
C ASP A 523 -2.16 -22.60 18.45
N SER A 524 -3.39 -22.81 17.95
CA SER A 524 -3.63 -23.65 16.76
C SER A 524 -3.07 -23.03 15.47
N TYR A 525 -3.11 -21.70 15.35
CA TYR A 525 -2.52 -20.96 14.23
C TYR A 525 -1.02 -21.25 14.12
N TYR A 526 -0.28 -21.06 15.22
CA TYR A 526 1.16 -21.29 15.21
C TYR A 526 1.53 -22.77 15.16
N TRP A 527 0.76 -23.65 15.80
CA TRP A 527 0.98 -25.09 15.69
C TRP A 527 0.98 -25.57 14.23
N LEU A 528 0.05 -25.07 13.42
CA LEU A 528 -0.09 -25.49 12.03
C LEU A 528 1.09 -24.99 11.18
N LEU A 529 1.48 -23.72 11.34
CA LEU A 529 2.63 -23.16 10.62
C LEU A 529 3.97 -23.74 11.07
N GLU A 530 4.11 -24.06 12.35
CA GLU A 530 5.25 -24.82 12.88
C GLU A 530 5.30 -26.22 12.28
N ALA A 531 4.19 -26.94 12.29
CA ALA A 531 4.08 -28.29 11.73
C ALA A 531 4.48 -28.33 10.25
N LEU A 532 4.15 -27.29 9.47
CA LEU A 532 4.47 -27.19 8.05
C LEU A 532 5.87 -26.59 7.77
N GLY A 533 6.52 -26.00 8.77
CA GLY A 533 7.80 -25.29 8.61
C GLY A 533 7.66 -23.99 7.81
N MET A 534 6.51 -23.32 7.92
CA MET A 534 6.17 -22.13 7.15
C MET A 534 6.47 -20.83 7.91
N TRP A 535 6.47 -19.71 7.19
CA TRP A 535 6.56 -18.37 7.78
C TRP A 535 5.44 -18.17 8.79
N ARG A 536 5.75 -17.52 9.92
CA ARG A 536 4.82 -17.31 11.03
C ARG A 536 4.54 -15.81 11.20
N PRO A 537 3.45 -15.31 10.61
CA PRO A 537 3.00 -13.94 10.80
C PRO A 537 2.76 -13.64 12.27
N ARG A 538 3.00 -12.39 12.70
CA ARG A 538 2.67 -11.97 14.06
C ARG A 538 1.17 -11.73 14.15
N VAL A 539 0.49 -12.57 14.94
CA VAL A 539 -0.93 -12.42 15.23
C VAL A 539 -1.16 -11.43 16.36
N TRP A 540 -2.05 -10.46 16.14
CA TRP A 540 -2.46 -9.50 17.15
C TRP A 540 -3.98 -9.25 17.12
N GLU A 541 -4.57 -9.24 18.30
CA GLU A 541 -6.01 -9.20 18.48
C GLU A 541 -6.48 -7.88 19.07
N PHE A 542 -7.51 -7.29 18.45
CA PHE A 542 -8.17 -6.08 18.96
C PHE A 542 -9.57 -6.34 19.45
N SER A 543 -10.03 -5.50 20.38
CA SER A 543 -11.41 -5.49 20.84
C SER A 543 -12.38 -5.14 19.70
N ARG A 544 -13.51 -5.86 19.61
CA ARG A 544 -14.60 -5.47 18.70
C ARG A 544 -15.11 -4.07 19.03
N LEU A 545 -15.53 -3.35 18.01
CA LEU A 545 -16.31 -2.13 18.16
C LEU A 545 -17.78 -2.51 18.22
N ASN A 546 -18.46 -2.14 19.31
CA ASN A 546 -19.90 -2.25 19.42
C ASN A 546 -20.47 -0.90 19.85
N ILE A 547 -21.49 -0.41 19.13
CA ILE A 547 -22.12 0.87 19.40
C ILE A 547 -23.46 0.59 20.07
N ALA A 548 -23.67 1.17 21.26
CA ALA A 548 -24.89 0.98 22.02
C ALA A 548 -26.14 1.40 21.22
N CYS A 549 -27.29 0.83 21.56
CA CYS A 549 -28.59 1.09 20.91
C CYS A 549 -28.65 0.72 19.41
N ASN A 550 -27.69 -0.06 18.91
CA ASN A 550 -27.64 -0.49 17.52
C ASN A 550 -27.53 -2.02 17.40
N VAL A 551 -27.78 -2.54 16.19
CA VAL A 551 -27.73 -3.98 15.89
C VAL A 551 -26.86 -4.20 14.66
N LEU A 552 -25.75 -4.93 14.83
CA LEU A 552 -24.79 -5.23 13.74
C LEU A 552 -24.90 -6.67 13.20
N SER A 553 -25.69 -7.53 13.84
CA SER A 553 -25.79 -8.93 13.43
C SER A 553 -26.59 -9.08 12.14
N LYS A 554 -25.98 -9.66 11.10
CA LYS A 554 -26.63 -10.00 9.81
C LYS A 554 -28.02 -10.63 10.00
N ARG A 555 -28.12 -11.67 10.83
CA ARG A 555 -29.37 -12.39 11.09
C ARG A 555 -30.46 -11.48 11.69
N LYS A 556 -30.09 -10.52 12.53
CA LYS A 556 -31.06 -9.59 13.15
C LYS A 556 -31.46 -8.48 12.18
N ILE A 557 -30.51 -7.91 11.43
CA ILE A 557 -30.79 -6.88 10.42
C ILE A 557 -31.71 -7.45 9.33
N LEU A 558 -31.42 -8.66 8.83
CA LEU A 558 -32.25 -9.33 7.83
C LEU A 558 -33.72 -9.45 8.28
N LYS A 559 -33.97 -9.77 9.56
CA LYS A 559 -35.34 -9.82 10.11
C LYS A 559 -36.02 -8.45 10.10
N LEU A 560 -35.30 -7.37 10.36
CA LEU A 560 -35.84 -6.01 10.36
C LEU A 560 -36.15 -5.53 8.94
N VAL A 561 -35.30 -5.88 7.97
CA VAL A 561 -35.51 -5.60 6.54
C VAL A 561 -36.70 -6.41 6.02
N MET A 562 -36.72 -7.74 6.23
CA MET A 562 -37.84 -8.60 5.82
C MET A 562 -39.17 -8.24 6.50
N GLY A 563 -39.11 -7.73 7.73
CA GLY A 563 -40.26 -7.23 8.47
C GLY A 563 -40.72 -5.82 8.07
N GLY A 564 -40.10 -5.20 7.07
CA GLY A 564 -40.46 -3.86 6.57
C GLY A 564 -40.17 -2.71 7.54
N THR A 565 -39.48 -2.96 8.65
CA THR A 565 -39.08 -1.90 9.60
C THR A 565 -37.98 -1.02 9.01
N LEU A 566 -37.09 -1.62 8.21
CA LEU A 566 -36.00 -0.99 7.48
C LEU A 566 -36.25 -1.10 5.96
N ARG A 567 -35.84 -0.09 5.20
CA ARG A 567 -36.01 -0.06 3.72
C ARG A 567 -35.10 -1.07 3.01
N GLY A 568 -33.92 -1.31 3.58
CA GLY A 568 -32.87 -2.13 2.99
C GLY A 568 -31.66 -2.22 3.90
N TRP A 569 -30.55 -2.74 3.37
CA TRP A 569 -29.27 -2.81 4.07
C TRP A 569 -28.51 -1.48 4.06
N ASP A 570 -28.92 -0.56 3.21
CA ASP A 570 -28.49 0.83 3.04
C ASP A 570 -29.43 1.82 3.76
N ASP A 571 -30.31 1.34 4.64
CA ASP A 571 -31.18 2.22 5.41
C ASP A 571 -30.33 3.08 6.36
N PRO A 572 -30.45 4.43 6.35
CA PRO A 572 -29.60 5.33 7.16
C PRO A 572 -29.74 5.19 8.68
N ARG A 573 -30.63 4.32 9.16
CA ARG A 573 -30.75 3.95 10.57
C ARG A 573 -29.85 2.76 10.94
N LEU A 574 -29.27 2.08 9.96
CA LEU A 574 -28.29 1.02 10.17
C LEU A 574 -26.88 1.60 10.29
N LEU A 575 -26.00 0.81 10.90
CA LEU A 575 -24.56 1.09 10.94
C LEU A 575 -23.80 0.15 10.02
N THR A 576 -24.44 -0.25 8.91
CA THR A 576 -23.73 -0.78 7.75
C THR A 576 -22.84 0.33 7.19
N ILE A 577 -21.91 0.03 6.28
CA ILE A 577 -21.14 1.12 5.64
C ILE A 577 -22.02 1.87 4.61
N ASN A 578 -23.00 1.17 4.02
CA ASN A 578 -23.88 1.72 2.99
C ASN A 578 -25.05 2.55 3.55
N GLY A 579 -25.50 2.27 4.78
CA GLY A 579 -26.56 3.02 5.46
C GLY A 579 -25.95 4.14 6.29
#